data_AF-A0A954WHV3-F1
#
_entry.id   AF-A0A954WHV3-F1
#
_cell.length_a   1.000
_cell.length_b   1.000
_cell.length_c   1.000
_cell.angle_alpha   90.00
_cell.angle_beta   90.00
_cell.angle_gamma   90.00
#
_symmetry.space_group_name_H-M   'P 1'
#
loop_
_entity.id
_entity.type
_entity.pdbx_description
1 polymer ?
#
loop_
_entity_poly.entity_id
_entity_poly.type
_entity_poly.pdbx_seq_one_letter_code
_entity_poly.pdbx_strand_id
1 'polypeptide(L)'
;RMAQEWNMRHVLVDKQGNFGSIAGLPPAAMRYTEARLSPIAAAMLDDLKLDTVDFVPTYDERNTEPTVLPSRFPNLLVNGANGIAVGMATSIPPHNLGEVCDALIRVIEQPDVSIDELLEIVKGPDFPTGGIVCGQHGIRQGYHTGRSTIVVRARARIEEHNKRNRIVVSEIPYQQFRDRVVKRIADLVNEDRIKGISAIRDESDLKEPVRLVIELKRDADPDVVLNQLYQFSPLQDSFSVILLALVDGKPRVLSLKALLEEFIRHRLIVLRRRTQFLLARARKTKHTVEGLLLALANIDEIIRIIRSSRTQAEAKAGLMGVECPASMLQRALGERGFAQFTDERGQADVYHLTAVQADAILRMTLGQLVNLEQEKL
;
A
#
# COMPACT_ATOMS: atom_id res chain seq x y z
N ARG A 1 -12.94 7.13 -8.58
CA ARG A 1 -12.44 7.33 -7.20
C ARG A 1 -10.94 7.14 -7.06
N MET A 2 -10.37 5.96 -7.37
CA MET A 2 -8.95 5.67 -7.07
C MET A 2 -7.90 6.54 -7.77
N ALA A 3 -8.31 7.25 -8.83
CA ALA A 3 -7.48 8.16 -9.60
C ALA A 3 -7.82 9.64 -9.39
N GLN A 4 -8.71 9.96 -8.45
CA GLN A 4 -9.20 11.33 -8.22
C GLN A 4 -8.46 11.93 -7.04
N GLU A 5 -7.64 12.95 -7.29
CA GLU A 5 -6.76 13.58 -6.30
C GLU A 5 -7.54 14.24 -5.16
N TRP A 6 -8.74 14.78 -5.42
CA TRP A 6 -9.61 15.33 -4.38
C TRP A 6 -10.27 14.27 -3.48
N ASN A 7 -10.20 12.99 -3.85
CA ASN A 7 -10.80 11.89 -3.10
C ASN A 7 -9.77 11.04 -2.33
N MET A 8 -8.54 10.94 -2.83
CA MET A 8 -7.49 10.13 -2.21
C MET A 8 -6.23 10.96 -2.00
N ARG A 9 -5.67 10.89 -0.78
CA ARG A 9 -4.44 11.60 -0.43
C ARG A 9 -3.25 11.15 -1.27
N HIS A 10 -3.20 9.86 -1.59
CA HIS A 10 -2.31 9.25 -2.57
C HIS A 10 -3.12 8.36 -3.53
N VAL A 11 -3.18 8.76 -4.79
CA VAL A 11 -3.92 8.00 -5.82
C VAL A 11 -3.30 6.62 -6.05
N LEU A 12 -4.16 5.61 -6.14
CA LEU A 12 -3.76 4.22 -6.40
C LEU A 12 -3.79 3.87 -7.89
N VAL A 13 -4.44 4.71 -8.69
CA VAL A 13 -4.55 4.54 -10.14
C VAL A 13 -4.03 5.81 -10.81
N ASP A 14 -3.06 5.63 -11.69
CA ASP A 14 -2.63 6.66 -12.64
C ASP A 14 -3.60 6.67 -13.82
N LYS A 15 -4.03 7.86 -14.26
CA LYS A 15 -5.16 8.04 -15.17
C LYS A 15 -4.81 8.88 -16.39
N GLN A 16 -5.46 8.56 -17.49
CA GLN A 16 -5.50 9.39 -18.69
C GLN A 16 -6.94 9.49 -19.21
N GLY A 17 -7.38 10.72 -19.51
CA GLY A 17 -8.75 11.05 -19.88
C GLY A 17 -9.57 11.68 -18.74
N ASN A 18 -10.88 11.83 -18.95
CA ASN A 18 -11.78 12.49 -17.99
C ASN A 18 -12.26 11.53 -16.88
N PHE A 19 -11.74 11.73 -15.67
CA PHE A 19 -12.11 10.97 -14.46
C PHE A 19 -13.06 11.76 -13.53
N GLY A 20 -13.78 12.74 -14.07
CA GLY A 20 -14.66 13.63 -13.32
C GLY A 20 -13.90 14.83 -12.76
N SER A 21 -14.56 15.60 -11.88
CA SER A 21 -13.97 16.79 -11.27
C SER A 21 -14.48 17.04 -9.84
N ILE A 22 -13.78 17.91 -9.10
CA ILE A 22 -14.20 18.40 -7.77
C ILE A 22 -15.52 19.21 -7.82
N ALA A 23 -15.93 19.65 -9.01
CA ALA A 23 -17.23 20.23 -9.27
C ALA A 23 -18.39 19.23 -9.09
N GLY A 24 -18.09 17.93 -9.02
CA GLY A 24 -19.08 16.86 -8.96
C GLY A 24 -19.50 16.35 -10.34
N LEU A 25 -18.76 16.68 -11.40
CA LEU A 25 -19.01 16.14 -12.74
C LEU A 25 -18.57 14.67 -12.81
N PRO A 26 -19.36 13.80 -13.46
CA PRO A 26 -19.04 12.39 -13.59
C PRO A 26 -17.85 12.16 -14.53
N PRO A 27 -17.16 11.01 -14.42
CA PRO A 27 -16.16 10.60 -15.39
C PRO A 27 -16.79 10.30 -16.76
N ALA A 28 -15.95 10.28 -17.81
CA ALA A 28 -16.36 9.77 -19.10
C ALA A 28 -16.64 8.25 -19.06
N ALA A 29 -17.29 7.73 -20.10
CA ALA A 29 -17.52 6.30 -20.23
C ALA A 29 -16.19 5.52 -20.30
N MET A 30 -16.16 4.31 -19.74
CA MET A 30 -14.95 3.48 -19.58
C MET A 30 -14.15 3.26 -20.87
N ARG A 31 -14.80 3.29 -22.04
CA ARG A 31 -14.16 3.14 -23.36
C ARG A 31 -13.32 4.34 -23.80
N TYR A 32 -13.40 5.47 -23.08
CA TYR A 32 -12.67 6.72 -23.37
C TYR A 32 -11.63 7.05 -22.28
N THR A 33 -11.40 6.14 -21.34
CA THR A 33 -10.48 6.35 -20.22
C THR A 33 -9.41 5.28 -20.23
N GLU A 34 -8.19 5.68 -19.94
CA GLU A 34 -7.05 4.79 -19.76
C GLU A 34 -6.59 4.85 -18.29
N ALA A 35 -6.14 3.72 -17.76
CA ALA A 35 -5.73 3.58 -16.37
C ALA A 35 -4.60 2.57 -16.23
N ARG A 36 -3.67 2.86 -15.32
CA ARG A 36 -2.63 1.92 -14.89
C ARG A 36 -2.38 2.05 -13.40
N LEU A 37 -1.62 1.11 -12.83
CA LEU A 37 -1.19 1.20 -11.43
C LEU A 37 -0.34 2.46 -11.24
N SER A 38 -0.63 3.21 -10.18
CA SER A 38 0.31 4.24 -9.73
C SER A 38 1.54 3.59 -9.08
N PRO A 39 2.68 4.29 -8.98
CA PRO A 39 3.88 3.74 -8.33
C PRO A 39 3.62 3.26 -6.89
N ILE A 40 2.76 3.94 -6.13
CA ILE A 40 2.45 3.56 -4.76
C ILE A 40 1.57 2.30 -4.70
N ALA A 41 0.66 2.13 -5.65
CA ALA A 41 -0.15 0.91 -5.75
C ALA A 41 0.69 -0.29 -6.18
N ALA A 42 1.70 -0.10 -7.03
CA ALA A 42 2.66 -1.15 -7.36
C ALA A 42 3.40 -1.64 -6.10
N ALA A 43 3.85 -0.72 -5.24
CA ALA A 43 4.49 -1.07 -3.96
C ALA A 43 3.57 -1.82 -2.98
N MET A 44 2.24 -1.76 -3.18
CA MET A 44 1.30 -2.57 -2.40
C MET A 44 1.28 -4.04 -2.83
N LEU A 45 1.68 -4.33 -4.07
CA LEU A 45 1.71 -5.66 -4.68
C LEU A 45 3.09 -6.32 -4.65
N ASP A 46 4.12 -5.59 -4.20
CA ASP A 46 5.46 -6.12 -4.03
C ASP A 46 5.46 -7.41 -3.20
N ASP A 47 6.26 -8.39 -3.62
CA ASP A 47 6.40 -9.69 -2.97
C ASP A 47 5.17 -10.61 -3.01
N LEU A 48 4.10 -10.25 -3.73
CA LEU A 48 2.88 -11.07 -3.84
C LEU A 48 3.16 -12.48 -4.39
N LYS A 49 4.15 -12.61 -5.29
CA LYS A 49 4.56 -13.90 -5.89
C LYS A 49 5.50 -14.74 -5.00
N LEU A 50 5.80 -14.28 -3.79
CA LEU A 50 6.76 -14.91 -2.87
C LEU A 50 6.08 -15.57 -1.67
N ASP A 51 4.86 -16.11 -1.89
CA ASP A 51 4.07 -16.79 -0.86
C ASP A 51 3.90 -15.96 0.42
N THR A 52 3.62 -14.66 0.26
CA THR A 52 3.58 -13.70 1.37
C THR A 52 2.21 -13.56 2.02
N VAL A 53 1.15 -14.00 1.34
CA VAL A 53 -0.25 -13.89 1.75
C VAL A 53 -1.00 -15.13 1.28
N ASP A 54 -2.12 -15.42 1.94
CA ASP A 54 -2.98 -16.55 1.57
C ASP A 54 -3.87 -16.19 0.38
N PHE A 55 -4.08 -17.18 -0.48
CA PHE A 55 -4.94 -17.09 -1.64
C PHE A 55 -6.18 -17.98 -1.43
N VAL A 56 -7.33 -17.52 -1.90
CA VAL A 56 -8.60 -18.26 -1.89
C VAL A 56 -9.12 -18.40 -3.33
N PRO A 57 -9.91 -19.44 -3.64
CA PRO A 57 -10.56 -19.56 -4.94
C PRO A 57 -11.50 -18.38 -5.23
N THR A 58 -11.60 -17.99 -6.50
CA THR A 58 -12.61 -17.04 -6.97
C THR A 58 -14.02 -17.64 -6.88
N TYR A 59 -15.06 -16.82 -7.05
CA TYR A 59 -16.47 -17.24 -6.95
C TYR A 59 -16.87 -18.44 -7.84
N ASP A 60 -16.16 -18.66 -8.94
CA ASP A 60 -16.34 -19.75 -9.90
C ASP A 60 -15.27 -20.85 -9.78
N GLU A 61 -14.40 -20.76 -8.77
CA GLU A 61 -13.26 -21.64 -8.48
C GLU A 61 -12.25 -21.81 -9.63
N ARG A 62 -12.30 -20.97 -10.68
CA ARG A 62 -11.40 -21.06 -11.84
C ARG A 62 -10.03 -20.42 -11.59
N ASN A 63 -9.99 -19.42 -10.73
CA ASN A 63 -8.78 -18.69 -10.39
C ASN A 63 -8.63 -18.60 -8.87
N THR A 64 -7.54 -18.01 -8.42
CA THR A 64 -7.31 -17.68 -7.02
C THR A 64 -7.05 -16.19 -6.85
N GLU A 65 -7.49 -15.61 -5.74
CA GLU A 65 -7.26 -14.23 -5.36
C GLU A 65 -6.67 -14.11 -3.95
N PRO A 66 -5.82 -13.10 -3.69
CA PRO A 66 -5.24 -12.92 -2.37
C PRO A 66 -6.28 -12.41 -1.36
N THR A 67 -6.26 -12.96 -0.16
CA THR A 67 -7.13 -12.54 0.96
C THR A 67 -6.81 -11.13 1.46
N VAL A 68 -5.52 -10.75 1.41
CA VAL A 68 -4.97 -9.43 1.73
C VAL A 68 -3.78 -9.15 0.82
N LEU A 69 -3.39 -7.88 0.67
CA LEU A 69 -2.16 -7.53 -0.05
C LEU A 69 -0.95 -7.52 0.90
N PRO A 70 0.25 -7.93 0.45
CA PRO A 70 1.46 -7.88 1.27
C PRO A 70 1.79 -6.44 1.72
N SER A 71 1.38 -5.45 0.93
CA SER A 71 1.38 -4.01 1.17
C SER A 71 2.53 -3.45 2.01
N ARG A 72 3.49 -2.78 1.36
CA ARG A 72 4.51 -1.98 2.06
C ARG A 72 3.99 -0.60 2.49
N PHE A 73 2.90 -0.15 1.89
CA PHE A 73 2.29 1.16 2.13
C PHE A 73 1.15 1.04 3.16
N PRO A 74 1.12 1.87 4.23
CA PRO A 74 0.06 1.86 5.25
C PRO A 74 -1.23 2.53 4.74
N ASN A 75 -1.82 1.94 3.68
CA ASN A 75 -2.90 2.52 2.89
C ASN A 75 -4.14 2.90 3.72
N LEU A 76 -4.51 2.11 4.72
CA LEU A 76 -5.70 2.36 5.54
C LEU A 76 -5.62 3.69 6.29
N LEU A 77 -4.46 4.00 6.87
CA LEU A 77 -4.23 5.26 7.58
C LEU A 77 -4.03 6.41 6.60
N VAL A 78 -3.22 6.21 5.57
CA VAL A 78 -2.83 7.29 4.66
C VAL A 78 -4.00 7.74 3.77
N ASN A 79 -4.74 6.80 3.19
CA ASN A 79 -5.85 7.12 2.29
C ASN A 79 -7.22 7.11 2.98
N GLY A 80 -7.29 6.61 4.21
CA GLY A 80 -8.54 6.48 4.94
C GLY A 80 -9.48 5.43 4.36
N ALA A 81 -10.65 5.31 4.97
CA ALA A 81 -11.72 4.42 4.54
C ALA A 81 -13.06 4.99 4.97
N ASN A 82 -14.08 4.86 4.13
CA ASN A 82 -15.44 5.24 4.47
C ASN A 82 -16.37 4.14 3.98
N GLY A 83 -17.27 3.67 4.84
CA GLY A 83 -18.20 2.59 4.50
C GLY A 83 -19.30 2.44 5.55
N ILE A 84 -20.49 2.10 5.08
CA ILE A 84 -21.65 1.80 5.92
C ILE A 84 -22.05 0.36 5.59
N ALA A 85 -22.12 -0.48 6.62
CA ALA A 85 -22.56 -1.86 6.52
C ALA A 85 -23.76 -2.09 7.44
N VAL A 86 -24.25 -3.32 7.53
CA VAL A 86 -25.38 -3.66 8.40
C VAL A 86 -24.95 -3.54 9.87
N GLY A 87 -25.52 -2.57 10.58
CA GLY A 87 -25.28 -2.35 12.03
C GLY A 87 -23.93 -1.72 12.38
N MET A 88 -23.12 -1.30 11.39
CA MET A 88 -21.82 -0.69 11.63
C MET A 88 -21.43 0.31 10.55
N ALA A 89 -20.57 1.26 10.90
CA ALA A 89 -19.98 2.21 9.97
C ALA A 89 -18.48 2.37 10.28
N THR A 90 -17.71 2.72 9.25
CA THR A 90 -16.31 3.11 9.36
C THR A 90 -16.10 4.44 8.65
N SER A 91 -15.30 5.31 9.26
CA SER A 91 -14.95 6.61 8.71
C SER A 91 -13.57 6.99 9.24
N ILE A 92 -12.55 6.47 8.58
CA ILE A 92 -11.14 6.70 8.88
C ILE A 92 -10.69 7.85 7.98
N PRO A 93 -10.29 9.01 8.54
CA PRO A 93 -9.77 10.10 7.74
C PRO A 93 -8.39 9.76 7.15
N PRO A 94 -8.02 10.37 6.01
CA PRO A 94 -6.66 10.26 5.47
C PRO A 94 -5.63 10.98 6.35
N HIS A 95 -4.37 10.56 6.26
CA HIS A 95 -3.25 11.08 7.03
C HIS A 95 -2.03 11.32 6.15
N ASN A 96 -1.12 12.14 6.64
CA ASN A 96 0.14 12.38 5.97
C ASN A 96 1.04 11.13 6.01
N LEU A 97 1.57 10.72 4.85
CA LEU A 97 2.44 9.54 4.77
C LEU A 97 3.72 9.69 5.61
N GLY A 98 4.34 10.87 5.65
CA GLY A 98 5.55 11.11 6.44
C GLY A 98 5.28 10.91 7.92
N GLU A 99 4.26 11.59 8.45
CA GLU A 99 3.87 11.47 9.87
C GLU A 99 3.50 10.02 10.25
N VAL A 100 2.78 9.30 9.38
CA VAL A 100 2.43 7.89 9.62
C VAL A 100 3.69 7.01 9.63
N CYS A 101 4.64 7.21 8.72
CA CYS A 101 5.90 6.48 8.71
C CYS A 101 6.74 6.75 9.96
N ASP A 102 6.85 8.01 10.37
CA ASP A 102 7.59 8.40 11.59
C ASP A 102 6.94 7.77 12.84
N ALA A 103 5.60 7.74 12.90
CA ALA A 103 4.87 7.08 13.98
C ALA A 103 5.06 5.56 13.98
N LEU A 104 5.10 4.91 12.82
CA LEU A 104 5.42 3.48 12.71
C LEU A 104 6.83 3.18 13.24
N ILE A 105 7.83 4.00 12.87
CA ILE A 105 9.20 3.87 13.38
C ILE A 105 9.21 4.04 14.90
N ARG A 106 8.51 5.06 15.42
CA ARG A 106 8.39 5.32 16.86
C ARG A 106 7.83 4.12 17.63
N VAL A 107 6.78 3.47 17.11
CA VAL A 107 6.18 2.27 17.73
C VAL A 107 7.12 1.07 17.67
N ILE A 108 7.90 0.92 16.59
CA ILE A 108 8.90 -0.16 16.47
C ILE A 108 10.03 0.02 17.50
N GLU A 109 10.53 1.25 17.66
CA GLU A 109 11.63 1.57 18.58
C GLU A 109 11.21 1.58 20.05
N GLN A 110 9.99 2.06 20.34
CA GLN A 110 9.43 2.08 21.69
C GLN A 110 7.98 1.55 21.66
N PRO A 111 7.79 0.22 21.81
CA PRO A 111 6.46 -0.40 21.80
C PRO A 111 5.48 0.17 22.84
N ASP A 112 5.99 0.64 23.98
CA ASP A 112 5.17 1.20 25.06
C ASP A 112 4.85 2.70 24.89
N VAL A 113 5.21 3.32 23.75
CA VAL A 113 4.91 4.73 23.46
C VAL A 113 3.43 5.04 23.64
N SER A 114 3.12 6.16 24.29
CA SER A 114 1.74 6.58 24.53
C SER A 114 1.10 7.17 23.27
N ILE A 115 -0.23 7.18 23.21
CA ILE A 115 -0.97 7.84 22.11
C ILE A 115 -0.71 9.34 22.11
N ASP A 116 -0.49 9.95 23.27
CA ASP A 116 -0.23 11.39 23.39
C ASP A 116 1.13 11.78 22.79
N GLU A 117 2.16 10.95 22.98
CA GLU A 117 3.44 11.13 22.26
C GLU A 117 3.30 10.89 20.75
N LEU A 118 2.48 9.91 20.33
CA LEU A 118 2.22 9.68 18.91
C LEU A 118 1.48 10.85 18.25
N LEU A 119 0.67 11.59 19.00
CA LEU A 119 -0.04 12.80 18.53
C LEU A 119 0.91 13.98 18.30
N GLU A 120 2.11 13.98 18.88
CA GLU A 120 3.14 14.98 18.56
C GLU A 120 3.70 14.77 17.14
N ILE A 121 3.67 13.53 16.65
CA ILE A 121 4.09 13.13 15.31
C ILE A 121 2.91 13.22 14.34
N VAL A 122 1.82 12.50 14.61
CA VAL A 122 0.59 12.48 13.79
C VAL A 122 -0.38 13.51 14.35
N LYS A 123 -0.25 14.74 13.88
CA LYS A 123 -0.98 15.90 14.44
C LYS A 123 -2.49 15.82 14.22
N GLY A 124 -2.89 15.11 13.16
CA GLY A 124 -4.29 14.96 12.78
C GLY A 124 -4.45 14.44 11.36
N PRO A 125 -5.68 14.52 10.82
CA PRO A 125 -5.95 14.20 9.43
C PRO A 125 -5.25 15.12 8.43
N ASP A 126 -4.91 14.56 7.27
CA ASP A 126 -4.38 15.29 6.10
C ASP A 126 -5.31 15.06 4.90
N PHE A 127 -6.28 15.97 4.72
CA PHE A 127 -7.29 15.84 3.68
C PHE A 127 -6.75 16.29 2.31
N PRO A 128 -7.03 15.55 1.21
CA PRO A 128 -6.56 15.92 -0.12
C PRO A 128 -7.12 17.25 -0.64
N THR A 129 -8.23 17.73 -0.08
CA THR A 129 -8.87 19.01 -0.45
C THR A 129 -8.41 20.19 0.40
N GLY A 130 -7.46 19.96 1.33
CA GLY A 130 -7.06 20.95 2.33
C GLY A 130 -8.15 21.16 3.38
N GLY A 131 -8.35 22.43 3.77
CA GLY A 131 -9.24 22.83 4.83
C GLY A 131 -8.54 22.99 6.17
N ILE A 132 -9.33 23.36 7.17
CA ILE A 132 -8.88 23.68 8.53
C ILE A 132 -9.68 22.82 9.50
N VAL A 133 -9.01 21.91 10.20
CA VAL A 133 -9.63 21.18 11.31
C VAL A 133 -9.73 22.11 12.51
N CYS A 134 -10.94 22.28 13.03
CA CYS A 134 -11.24 23.20 14.11
C CYS A 134 -11.17 22.47 15.46
N GLY A 135 -10.11 22.75 16.23
CA GLY A 135 -9.88 22.18 17.55
C GLY A 135 -9.17 20.82 17.51
N GLN A 136 -8.49 20.49 18.61
CA GLN A 136 -7.70 19.26 18.75
C GLN A 136 -8.39 18.18 19.60
N HIS A 137 -9.38 18.55 20.42
CA HIS A 137 -10.03 17.63 21.34
C HIS A 137 -10.66 16.43 20.63
N GLY A 138 -11.38 16.68 19.52
CA GLY A 138 -12.00 15.62 18.73
C GLY A 138 -10.97 14.67 18.10
N ILE A 139 -9.81 15.18 17.65
CA ILE A 139 -8.72 14.35 17.13
C ILE A 139 -8.19 13.44 18.24
N ARG A 140 -7.80 14.03 19.38
CA ARG A 140 -7.26 13.28 20.52
C ARG A 140 -8.23 12.21 20.99
N GLN A 141 -9.51 12.54 21.20
CA GLN A 141 -10.53 11.59 21.60
C GLN A 141 -10.68 10.45 20.58
N GLY A 142 -10.70 10.77 19.29
CA GLY A 142 -10.85 9.80 18.21
C GLY A 142 -9.68 8.83 18.15
N TYR A 143 -8.46 9.32 18.37
CA TYR A 143 -7.26 8.48 18.30
C TYR A 143 -7.08 7.61 19.55
N HIS A 144 -7.55 8.07 20.71
CA HIS A 144 -7.57 7.27 21.94
C HIS A 144 -8.65 6.18 21.91
N THR A 145 -9.88 6.54 21.53
CA THR A 145 -11.06 5.68 21.70
C THR A 145 -11.51 4.98 20.42
N GLY A 146 -11.01 5.43 19.27
CA GLY A 146 -11.46 5.00 17.94
C GLY A 146 -12.74 5.68 17.46
N ARG A 147 -13.35 6.58 18.25
CA ARG A 147 -14.58 7.29 17.87
C ARG A 147 -14.56 8.75 18.30
N SER A 148 -14.85 9.66 17.38
CA SER A 148 -15.10 11.07 17.70
C SER A 148 -15.77 11.79 16.54
N THR A 149 -15.92 13.10 16.67
CA THR A 149 -16.31 13.99 15.58
C THR A 149 -15.38 15.19 15.58
N ILE A 150 -14.94 15.60 14.39
CA ILE A 150 -14.13 16.79 14.18
C ILE A 150 -14.87 17.74 13.26
N VAL A 151 -14.60 19.04 13.38
CA VAL A 151 -15.17 20.05 12.49
C VAL A 151 -14.12 20.44 11.46
N VAL A 152 -14.47 20.40 10.18
CA VAL A 152 -13.60 20.77 9.06
C VAL A 152 -14.18 22.02 8.39
N ARG A 153 -13.36 23.05 8.28
CA ARG A 153 -13.72 24.37 7.76
C ARG A 153 -12.96 24.67 6.48
N ALA A 154 -13.63 25.31 5.53
CA ALA A 154 -13.05 25.88 4.32
C ALA A 154 -12.02 26.97 4.64
N ARG A 155 -10.93 27.02 3.89
CA ARG A 155 -10.01 28.15 3.94
C ARG A 155 -10.60 29.30 3.14
N ALA A 156 -10.88 30.41 3.82
CA ALA A 156 -11.38 31.63 3.22
C ALA A 156 -10.60 32.83 3.72
N ARG A 157 -10.51 33.86 2.89
CA ARG A 157 -9.91 35.15 3.23
C ARG A 157 -10.79 36.29 2.74
N ILE A 158 -10.78 37.39 3.49
CA ILE A 158 -11.46 38.62 3.11
C ILE A 158 -10.48 39.47 2.31
N GLU A 159 -10.88 39.95 1.15
CA GLU A 159 -10.10 40.84 0.30
C GLU A 159 -10.90 42.11 -0.01
N GLU A 160 -10.23 43.25 -0.09
CA GLU A 160 -10.82 44.48 -0.62
C GLU A 160 -10.60 44.55 -2.14
N HIS A 161 -11.66 44.81 -2.89
CA HIS A 161 -11.62 44.97 -4.34
C HIS A 161 -12.58 46.08 -4.79
N ASN A 162 -12.06 47.09 -5.49
CA ASN A 162 -12.85 48.22 -6.00
C ASN A 162 -13.72 48.92 -4.93
N LYS A 163 -13.16 49.15 -3.72
CA LYS A 163 -13.86 49.74 -2.56
C LYS A 163 -15.06 48.90 -2.06
N ARG A 164 -15.04 47.59 -2.31
CA ARG A 164 -15.98 46.61 -1.77
C ARG A 164 -15.21 45.42 -1.19
N ASN A 165 -15.76 44.81 -0.16
CA ASN A 165 -15.20 43.58 0.38
C ASN A 165 -15.71 42.37 -0.41
N ARG A 166 -14.85 41.36 -0.56
CA ARG A 166 -15.19 40.04 -1.09
C ARG A 166 -14.59 38.96 -0.23
N ILE A 167 -15.25 37.81 -0.16
CA ILE A 167 -14.74 36.61 0.49
C ILE A 167 -14.25 35.67 -0.61
N VAL A 168 -12.99 35.26 -0.51
CA VAL A 168 -12.37 34.31 -1.45
C VAL A 168 -12.13 33.00 -0.71
N VAL A 169 -12.81 31.93 -1.16
CA VAL A 169 -12.63 30.57 -0.65
C VAL A 169 -11.65 29.83 -1.55
N SER A 170 -10.56 29.32 -0.97
CA SER A 170 -9.48 28.62 -1.68
C SER A 170 -9.46 27.11 -1.45
N GLU A 171 -10.11 26.63 -0.40
CA GLU A 171 -10.18 25.20 -0.04
C GLU A 171 -11.58 24.89 0.51
N ILE A 172 -12.13 23.72 0.18
CA ILE A 172 -13.43 23.26 0.70
C ILE A 172 -13.24 22.01 1.58
N PRO A 173 -14.16 21.74 2.53
CA PRO A 173 -14.10 20.53 3.35
C PRO A 173 -14.11 19.25 2.50
N TYR A 174 -13.47 18.21 3.03
CA TYR A 174 -13.36 16.91 2.36
C TYR A 174 -14.75 16.30 2.05
N GLN A 175 -14.86 15.62 0.91
CA GLN A 175 -16.11 15.03 0.38
C GLN A 175 -17.23 16.04 0.03
N GLN A 176 -16.93 17.34 -0.01
CA GLN A 176 -17.83 18.34 -0.58
C GLN A 176 -17.53 18.57 -2.06
N PHE A 177 -18.59 18.85 -2.84
CA PHE A 177 -18.47 19.24 -4.24
C PHE A 177 -18.64 20.74 -4.36
N ARG A 178 -17.76 21.36 -5.14
CA ARG A 178 -17.75 22.82 -5.32
C ARG A 178 -19.09 23.35 -5.82
N ASP A 179 -19.68 22.75 -6.85
CA ASP A 179 -20.95 23.24 -7.42
C ASP A 179 -22.12 23.08 -6.44
N ARG A 180 -22.08 22.05 -5.58
CA ARG A 180 -23.05 21.86 -4.50
C ARG A 180 -22.92 22.94 -3.43
N VAL A 181 -21.68 23.32 -3.08
CA VAL A 181 -21.42 24.43 -2.15
C VAL A 181 -21.97 25.74 -2.73
N VAL A 182 -21.64 26.06 -3.98
CA VAL A 182 -22.13 27.28 -4.66
C VAL A 182 -23.65 27.32 -4.71
N LYS A 183 -24.29 26.21 -5.13
CA LYS A 183 -25.75 26.10 -5.17
C LYS A 183 -26.36 26.33 -3.78
N ARG A 184 -25.80 25.70 -2.75
CA ARG A 184 -26.32 25.85 -1.39
C ARG A 184 -26.19 27.27 -0.86
N ILE A 185 -25.08 27.96 -1.15
CA ILE A 185 -24.93 29.37 -0.76
C ILE A 185 -25.95 30.24 -1.50
N ALA A 186 -26.17 29.99 -2.80
CA ALA A 186 -27.20 30.71 -3.57
C ALA A 186 -28.60 30.51 -2.99
N ASP A 187 -28.95 29.27 -2.61
CA ASP A 187 -30.22 28.96 -1.94
C ASP A 187 -30.35 29.74 -0.61
N LEU A 188 -29.29 29.79 0.21
CA LEU A 188 -29.28 30.54 1.48
C LEU A 188 -29.43 32.06 1.30
N VAL A 189 -28.95 32.61 0.19
CA VAL A 189 -29.14 34.03 -0.16
C VAL A 189 -30.58 34.28 -0.62
N ASN A 190 -31.13 33.39 -1.45
CA ASN A 190 -32.51 33.48 -1.95
C ASN A 190 -33.55 33.28 -0.82
N GLU A 191 -33.24 32.46 0.18
CA GLU A 191 -34.05 32.24 1.39
C GLU A 191 -33.91 33.39 2.42
N ASP A 192 -33.17 34.46 2.12
CA ASP A 192 -32.86 35.58 3.03
C ASP A 192 -32.18 35.17 4.36
N ARG A 193 -31.63 33.95 4.43
CA ARG A 193 -30.92 33.43 5.60
C ARG A 193 -29.54 34.05 5.77
N ILE A 194 -28.85 34.31 4.66
CA ILE A 194 -27.58 35.05 4.63
C ILE A 194 -27.81 36.32 3.82
N LYS A 195 -27.72 37.46 4.50
CA LYS A 195 -27.83 38.79 3.88
C LYS A 195 -26.43 39.33 3.58
N GLY A 196 -26.35 40.37 2.76
CA GLY A 196 -25.08 41.05 2.49
C GLY A 196 -24.23 40.44 1.38
N ILE A 197 -24.67 39.36 0.72
CA ILE A 197 -24.03 38.84 -0.50
C ILE A 197 -24.68 39.51 -1.72
N SER A 198 -23.87 40.01 -2.65
CA SER A 198 -24.33 40.60 -3.92
C SER A 198 -24.27 39.62 -5.09
N ALA A 199 -23.19 38.82 -5.17
CA ALA A 199 -22.99 37.84 -6.23
C ALA A 199 -22.02 36.75 -5.78
N ILE A 200 -22.11 35.58 -6.40
CA ILE A 200 -21.19 34.46 -6.21
C ILE A 200 -20.64 34.10 -7.59
N ARG A 201 -19.32 34.03 -7.72
CA ARG A 201 -18.63 33.64 -8.94
C ARG A 201 -17.67 32.51 -8.66
N ASP A 202 -17.68 31.51 -9.52
CA ASP A 202 -16.71 30.43 -9.51
C ASP A 202 -15.60 30.76 -10.52
N GLU A 203 -14.44 31.14 -9.98
CA GLU A 203 -13.24 31.48 -10.75
C GLU A 203 -12.20 30.34 -10.72
N SER A 204 -12.63 29.12 -10.39
CA SER A 204 -11.73 27.96 -10.28
C SER A 204 -11.17 27.55 -11.64
N ASP A 205 -9.89 27.17 -11.67
CA ASP A 205 -9.22 26.66 -12.87
C ASP A 205 -8.37 25.41 -12.56
N LEU A 206 -7.47 25.02 -13.47
CA LEU A 206 -6.60 23.85 -13.29
C LEU A 206 -5.49 24.07 -12.24
N LYS A 207 -5.10 25.34 -11.99
CA LYS A 207 -4.05 25.72 -11.03
C LYS A 207 -4.63 26.01 -9.65
N GLU A 208 -5.82 26.61 -9.61
CA GLU A 208 -6.63 26.87 -8.42
C GLU A 208 -7.94 26.05 -8.54
N PRO A 209 -7.94 24.76 -8.17
CA PRO A 209 -9.11 23.87 -8.32
C PRO A 209 -10.36 24.36 -7.58
N VAL A 210 -10.17 25.22 -6.58
CA VAL A 210 -11.21 25.88 -5.81
C VAL A 210 -10.85 27.35 -5.68
N ARG A 211 -11.64 28.21 -6.33
CA ARG A 211 -11.60 29.66 -6.18
C ARG A 211 -13.03 30.21 -6.25
N LEU A 212 -13.72 30.23 -5.12
CA LEU A 212 -15.06 30.79 -5.04
C LEU A 212 -14.98 32.23 -4.55
N VAL A 213 -15.45 33.16 -5.37
CA VAL A 213 -15.48 34.60 -5.06
C VAL A 213 -16.90 35.01 -4.71
N ILE A 214 -17.10 35.39 -3.46
CA ILE A 214 -18.36 35.87 -2.93
C ILE A 214 -18.26 37.38 -2.77
N GLU A 215 -18.93 38.12 -3.62
CA GLU A 215 -18.99 39.58 -3.54
C GLU A 215 -20.00 40.01 -2.48
N LEU A 216 -19.62 41.02 -1.69
CA LEU A 216 -20.48 41.56 -0.64
C LEU A 216 -21.13 42.88 -1.05
N LYS A 217 -22.28 43.17 -0.46
CA LYS A 217 -22.94 44.47 -0.53
C LYS A 217 -22.10 45.51 0.24
N ARG A 218 -22.23 46.79 -0.14
CA ARG A 218 -21.40 47.88 0.41
C ARG A 218 -21.55 48.06 1.93
N ASP A 219 -22.71 47.73 2.45
CA ASP A 219 -23.14 47.86 3.85
C ASP A 219 -22.94 46.57 4.66
N ALA A 220 -22.45 45.49 4.04
CA ALA A 220 -22.27 44.21 4.70
C ALA A 220 -20.92 44.13 5.45
N ASP A 221 -20.98 43.69 6.69
CA ASP A 221 -19.80 43.33 7.46
C ASP A 221 -19.24 41.97 6.98
N PRO A 222 -18.01 41.91 6.44
CA PRO A 222 -17.45 40.70 5.86
C PRO A 222 -17.23 39.57 6.87
N ASP A 223 -16.92 39.89 8.13
CA ASP A 223 -16.70 38.90 9.18
C ASP A 223 -18.03 38.28 9.61
N VAL A 224 -19.09 39.07 9.70
CA VAL A 224 -20.45 38.56 10.00
C VAL A 224 -20.92 37.63 8.89
N VAL A 225 -20.78 38.02 7.62
CA VAL A 225 -21.18 37.18 6.49
C VAL A 225 -20.34 35.90 6.43
N LEU A 226 -19.03 35.98 6.66
CA LEU A 226 -18.17 34.79 6.68
C LEU A 226 -18.56 33.82 7.80
N ASN A 227 -18.88 34.32 9.00
CA ASN A 227 -19.34 33.48 10.10
C ASN A 227 -20.70 32.81 9.79
N GLN A 228 -21.64 33.55 9.17
CA GLN A 228 -22.91 32.97 8.72
C GLN A 228 -22.71 31.91 7.63
N LEU A 229 -21.78 32.13 6.71
CA LEU A 229 -21.39 31.15 5.70
C LEU A 229 -20.86 29.87 6.35
N TYR A 230 -19.99 29.96 7.37
CA TYR A 230 -19.56 28.79 8.11
C TYR A 230 -20.70 28.11 8.88
N GLN A 231 -21.64 28.87 9.43
CA GLN A 231 -22.72 28.28 10.23
C GLN A 231 -23.78 27.55 9.38
N PHE A 232 -24.12 28.08 8.20
CA PHE A 232 -25.28 27.64 7.44
C PHE A 232 -24.96 26.92 6.14
N SER A 233 -23.74 27.05 5.62
CA SER A 233 -23.32 26.43 4.37
C SER A 233 -22.33 25.28 4.60
N PRO A 234 -22.11 24.40 3.59
CA PRO A 234 -21.12 23.33 3.68
C PRO A 234 -19.65 23.82 3.67
N LEU A 235 -19.41 25.12 3.80
CA LEU A 235 -18.07 25.67 4.04
C LEU A 235 -17.54 25.31 5.43
N GLN A 236 -18.39 24.83 6.34
CA GLN A 236 -17.96 24.14 7.54
C GLN A 236 -18.85 22.91 7.72
N ASP A 237 -18.24 21.76 7.94
CA ASP A 237 -18.97 20.51 8.13
C ASP A 237 -18.33 19.66 9.23
N SER A 238 -19.09 18.71 9.76
CA SER A 238 -18.61 17.74 10.73
C SER A 238 -18.14 16.47 10.01
N PHE A 239 -16.94 16.00 10.34
CA PHE A 239 -16.40 14.73 9.89
C PHE A 239 -16.42 13.74 11.07
N SER A 240 -17.11 12.61 10.87
CA SER A 240 -17.16 11.55 11.87
C SER A 240 -15.88 10.72 11.81
N VAL A 241 -15.21 10.51 12.93
CA VAL A 241 -14.03 9.64 13.00
C VAL A 241 -14.46 8.33 13.64
N ILE A 242 -14.45 7.25 12.87
CA ILE A 242 -14.78 5.90 13.34
C ILE A 242 -13.70 4.95 12.83
N LEU A 243 -12.75 4.64 13.69
CA LEU A 243 -11.59 3.78 13.43
C LEU A 243 -11.98 2.30 13.55
N LEU A 244 -12.91 1.87 12.71
CA LEU A 244 -13.38 0.49 12.64
C LEU A 244 -12.76 -0.22 11.43
N ALA A 245 -12.11 -1.35 11.69
CA ALA A 245 -11.51 -2.19 10.65
C ALA A 245 -11.74 -3.68 10.96
N LEU A 246 -11.52 -4.54 9.97
CA LEU A 246 -11.49 -5.99 10.18
C LEU A 246 -10.10 -6.38 10.68
N VAL A 247 -10.04 -7.00 11.86
CA VAL A 247 -8.83 -7.65 12.37
C VAL A 247 -9.15 -9.13 12.49
N ASP A 248 -8.37 -9.95 11.78
CA ASP A 248 -8.56 -11.40 11.70
C ASP A 248 -10.02 -11.78 11.37
N GLY A 249 -10.60 -11.05 10.40
CA GLY A 249 -11.97 -11.26 9.91
C GLY A 249 -13.09 -10.68 10.78
N LYS A 250 -12.79 -10.06 11.92
CA LYS A 250 -13.80 -9.52 12.85
C LYS A 250 -13.76 -7.99 12.92
N PRO A 251 -14.91 -7.29 12.92
CA PRO A 251 -14.94 -5.85 13.06
C PRO A 251 -14.50 -5.45 14.47
N ARG A 252 -13.50 -4.57 14.56
CA ARG A 252 -13.00 -4.01 15.81
C ARG A 252 -12.84 -2.50 15.69
N VAL A 253 -13.24 -1.80 16.74
CA VAL A 253 -12.88 -0.39 16.94
C VAL A 253 -11.47 -0.35 17.53
N LEU A 254 -10.60 0.45 16.93
CA LEU A 254 -9.18 0.51 17.24
C LEU A 254 -8.78 1.94 17.60
N SER A 255 -7.78 2.09 18.46
CA SER A 255 -7.07 3.37 18.63
C SER A 255 -6.11 3.59 17.46
N LEU A 256 -5.55 4.80 17.34
CA LEU A 256 -4.49 5.07 16.35
C LEU A 256 -3.30 4.13 16.55
N LYS A 257 -2.85 3.95 17.81
CA LYS A 257 -1.75 3.04 18.14
C LYS A 257 -2.05 1.61 17.71
N ALA A 258 -3.26 1.10 18.00
CA ALA A 258 -3.65 -0.24 17.61
C ALA A 258 -3.66 -0.43 16.08
N LEU A 259 -4.07 0.59 15.30
CA LEU A 259 -3.98 0.52 13.83
C LEU A 259 -2.52 0.44 13.34
N LEU A 260 -1.61 1.19 13.96
CA LEU A 260 -0.17 1.13 13.64
C LEU A 260 0.41 -0.24 13.99
N GLU A 261 0.08 -0.78 15.16
CA GLU A 261 0.50 -2.11 15.62
C GLU A 261 0.00 -3.22 14.70
N GLU A 262 -1.26 -3.17 14.25
CA GLU A 262 -1.81 -4.15 13.31
C GLU A 262 -1.10 -4.09 11.95
N PHE A 263 -0.73 -2.89 11.47
CA PHE A 263 0.09 -2.77 10.27
C PHE A 263 1.49 -3.36 10.46
N ILE A 264 2.15 -3.08 11.59
CA ILE A 264 3.47 -3.66 11.91
C ILE A 264 3.39 -5.19 12.01
N ARG A 265 2.36 -5.73 12.68
CA ARG A 265 2.09 -7.17 12.76
C ARG A 265 2.00 -7.81 11.38
N HIS A 266 1.22 -7.20 10.48
CA HIS A 266 1.10 -7.65 9.10
C HIS A 266 2.46 -7.64 8.37
N ARG A 267 3.22 -6.55 8.49
CA ARG A 267 4.55 -6.43 7.87
C ARG A 267 5.52 -7.51 8.37
N LEU A 268 5.51 -7.84 9.65
CA LEU A 268 6.33 -8.91 10.21
C LEU A 268 5.97 -10.28 9.62
N ILE A 269 4.68 -10.60 9.48
CA ILE A 269 4.21 -11.86 8.89
C ILE A 269 4.68 -11.96 7.42
N VAL A 270 4.44 -10.91 6.64
CA VAL A 270 4.83 -10.84 5.22
C VAL A 270 6.34 -11.01 5.06
N LEU A 271 7.14 -10.29 5.85
CA LEU A 271 8.61 -10.38 5.78
C LEU A 271 9.12 -11.77 6.17
N ARG A 272 8.53 -12.40 7.19
CA ARG A 272 8.90 -13.74 7.61
C ARG A 272 8.62 -14.77 6.51
N ARG A 273 7.40 -14.77 5.94
CA ARG A 273 7.02 -15.67 4.85
C ARG A 273 7.89 -15.48 3.61
N ARG A 274 8.12 -14.22 3.22
CA ARG A 274 9.03 -13.89 2.11
C ARG A 274 10.42 -14.48 2.33
N THR A 275 11.01 -14.27 3.50
CA THR A 275 12.34 -14.77 3.83
C THR A 275 12.39 -16.29 3.82
N GLN A 276 11.36 -16.97 4.35
CA GLN A 276 11.24 -18.43 4.31
C GLN A 276 11.15 -18.95 2.87
N PHE A 277 10.35 -18.31 2.02
CA PHE A 277 10.21 -18.65 0.60
C PHE A 277 11.54 -18.50 -0.14
N LEU A 278 12.22 -17.36 0.04
CA LEU A 278 13.52 -17.10 -0.58
C LEU A 278 14.60 -18.06 -0.08
N LEU A 279 14.61 -18.38 1.20
CA LEU A 279 15.52 -19.37 1.79
C LEU A 279 15.28 -20.77 1.23
N ALA A 280 14.02 -21.21 1.13
CA ALA A 280 13.67 -22.50 0.55
C ALA A 280 14.08 -22.59 -0.93
N ARG A 281 13.85 -21.52 -1.70
CA ARG A 281 14.30 -21.43 -3.10
C ARG A 281 15.82 -21.48 -3.21
N ALA A 282 16.54 -20.71 -2.39
CA ALA A 282 18.00 -20.69 -2.36
C ALA A 282 18.57 -22.07 -2.00
N ARG A 283 18.02 -22.75 -1.00
CA ARG A 283 18.40 -24.12 -0.63
C ARG A 283 18.17 -25.12 -1.76
N LYS A 284 17.03 -25.02 -2.47
CA LYS A 284 16.75 -25.88 -3.63
C LYS A 284 17.76 -25.65 -4.76
N THR A 285 18.08 -24.38 -5.05
CA THR A 285 19.09 -24.03 -6.06
C THR A 285 20.48 -24.52 -5.65
N LYS A 286 20.90 -24.27 -4.40
CA LYS A 286 22.16 -24.79 -3.83
C LYS A 286 22.24 -26.31 -4.02
N HIS A 287 21.23 -27.04 -3.57
CA HIS A 287 21.15 -28.50 -3.68
C HIS A 287 21.30 -28.99 -5.13
N THR A 288 20.70 -28.29 -6.10
CA THR A 288 20.88 -28.59 -7.53
C THR A 288 22.31 -28.29 -8.01
N VAL A 289 22.87 -27.14 -7.66
CA VAL A 289 24.22 -26.73 -8.07
C VAL A 289 25.29 -27.67 -7.51
N GLU A 290 25.15 -28.10 -6.26
CA GLU A 290 26.04 -29.12 -5.66
C GLU A 290 26.09 -30.40 -6.49
N GLY A 291 24.94 -30.85 -7.00
CA GLY A 291 24.88 -32.01 -7.89
C GLY A 291 25.59 -31.79 -9.23
N LEU A 292 25.48 -30.59 -9.80
CA LEU A 292 26.16 -30.23 -11.05
C LEU A 292 27.68 -30.15 -10.85
N LEU A 293 28.14 -29.54 -9.76
CA LEU A 293 29.57 -29.46 -9.41
C LEU A 293 30.17 -30.87 -9.20
N LEU A 294 29.43 -31.76 -8.53
CA LEU A 294 29.80 -33.17 -8.39
C LEU A 294 29.93 -33.87 -9.75
N ALA A 295 28.94 -33.67 -10.62
CA ALA A 295 28.94 -34.27 -11.94
C ALA A 295 30.11 -33.78 -12.80
N LEU A 296 30.45 -32.49 -12.71
CA LEU A 296 31.62 -31.91 -13.37
C LEU A 296 32.93 -32.48 -12.82
N ALA A 297 33.02 -32.68 -11.50
CA ALA A 297 34.20 -33.25 -10.87
C ALA A 297 34.50 -34.71 -11.28
N ASN A 298 33.50 -35.43 -11.81
CA ASN A 298 33.63 -36.81 -12.29
C ASN A 298 32.91 -37.04 -13.63
N ILE A 299 33.12 -36.13 -14.58
CA ILE A 299 32.32 -36.06 -15.82
C ILE A 299 32.41 -37.33 -16.68
N ASP A 300 33.55 -37.99 -16.72
CA ASP A 300 33.76 -39.21 -17.51
C ASP A 300 32.88 -40.38 -17.03
N GLU A 301 32.74 -40.52 -15.70
CA GLU A 301 31.88 -41.54 -15.10
C GLU A 301 30.40 -41.24 -15.37
N ILE A 302 30.01 -39.98 -15.24
CA ILE A 302 28.65 -39.51 -15.54
C ILE A 302 28.30 -39.78 -17.02
N ILE A 303 29.20 -39.47 -17.95
CA ILE A 303 29.03 -39.75 -19.38
C ILE A 303 28.92 -41.27 -19.63
N ARG A 304 29.73 -42.08 -18.96
CA ARG A 304 29.69 -43.55 -19.09
C ARG A 304 28.34 -44.12 -18.65
N ILE A 305 27.82 -43.68 -17.50
CA ILE A 305 26.51 -44.10 -17.00
C ILE A 305 25.40 -43.70 -17.97
N ILE A 306 25.43 -42.45 -18.46
CA ILE A 306 24.41 -41.97 -19.40
C ILE A 306 24.47 -42.74 -20.73
N ARG A 307 25.67 -42.99 -21.28
CA ARG A 307 25.83 -43.71 -22.56
C ARG A 307 25.49 -45.20 -22.49
N SER A 308 25.63 -45.82 -21.33
CA SER A 308 25.30 -47.24 -21.12
C SER A 308 23.83 -47.49 -20.79
N SER A 309 23.09 -46.44 -20.42
CA SER A 309 21.66 -46.51 -20.12
C SER A 309 20.81 -46.43 -21.40
N ARG A 310 19.75 -47.25 -21.50
CA ARG A 310 18.85 -47.27 -22.66
C ARG A 310 17.73 -46.24 -22.55
N THR A 311 17.39 -45.82 -21.33
CA THR A 311 16.34 -44.83 -21.07
C THR A 311 16.79 -43.77 -20.07
N GLN A 312 16.12 -42.61 -20.05
CA GLN A 312 16.37 -41.57 -19.04
C GLN A 312 16.12 -42.06 -17.61
N ALA A 313 15.14 -42.95 -17.41
CA ALA A 313 14.84 -43.52 -16.10
C ALA A 313 15.98 -44.41 -15.60
N GLU A 314 16.55 -45.24 -16.49
CA GLU A 314 17.75 -46.04 -16.19
C GLU A 314 18.96 -45.16 -15.87
N ALA A 315 19.20 -44.12 -16.68
CA ALA A 315 20.29 -43.18 -16.45
C ALA A 315 20.16 -42.48 -15.09
N LYS A 316 18.95 -42.04 -14.74
CA LYS A 316 18.68 -41.43 -13.43
C LYS A 316 18.99 -42.38 -12.27
N ALA A 317 18.54 -43.63 -12.37
CA ALA A 317 18.80 -44.63 -11.33
C ALA A 317 20.31 -44.92 -11.20
N GLY A 318 21.02 -45.03 -12.33
CA GLY A 318 22.48 -45.19 -12.35
C GLY A 318 23.22 -44.01 -11.71
N LEU A 319 22.82 -42.77 -12.03
CA LEU A 319 23.41 -41.55 -11.46
C LEU A 319 23.22 -41.47 -9.94
N MET A 320 22.05 -41.88 -9.43
CA MET A 320 21.81 -41.91 -7.98
C MET A 320 22.68 -42.94 -7.24
N GLY A 321 23.16 -43.97 -7.94
CA GLY A 321 24.09 -44.97 -7.39
C GLY A 321 25.56 -44.54 -7.42
N VAL A 322 25.88 -43.35 -7.93
CA VAL A 322 27.27 -42.85 -7.95
C VAL A 322 27.71 -42.50 -6.53
N GLU A 323 28.74 -43.20 -6.07
CA GLU A 323 29.44 -42.87 -4.83
C GLU A 323 30.28 -41.61 -5.04
N CYS A 324 30.03 -40.60 -4.20
CA CYS A 324 30.76 -39.33 -4.17
C CYS A 324 31.56 -39.25 -2.87
N PRO A 325 32.88 -39.53 -2.89
CA PRO A 325 33.72 -39.44 -1.71
C PRO A 325 33.74 -38.02 -1.13
N ALA A 326 33.81 -37.91 0.19
CA ALA A 326 33.88 -36.64 0.91
C ALA A 326 35.02 -35.72 0.39
N SER A 327 36.17 -36.29 0.04
CA SER A 327 37.32 -35.55 -0.51
C SER A 327 37.03 -34.92 -1.88
N MET A 328 36.23 -35.58 -2.72
CA MET A 328 35.79 -35.05 -4.02
C MET A 328 34.83 -33.87 -3.81
N LEU A 329 33.87 -34.03 -2.90
CA LEU A 329 32.94 -32.97 -2.50
C LEU A 329 33.65 -31.77 -1.91
N GLN A 330 34.62 -31.98 -1.02
CA GLN A 330 35.40 -30.91 -0.43
C GLN A 330 36.17 -30.12 -1.48
N ARG A 331 36.70 -30.79 -2.52
CA ARG A 331 37.36 -30.12 -3.64
C ARG A 331 36.38 -29.33 -4.51
N ALA A 332 35.18 -29.88 -4.76
CA ALA A 332 34.17 -29.26 -5.62
C ALA A 332 33.46 -28.07 -4.95
N LEU A 333 33.18 -28.15 -3.64
CA LEU A 333 32.43 -27.14 -2.88
C LEU A 333 33.33 -26.15 -2.13
N GLY A 334 34.63 -26.43 -2.04
CA GLY A 334 35.56 -25.73 -1.17
C GLY A 334 35.30 -25.99 0.33
N GLU A 335 36.19 -25.51 1.19
CA GLU A 335 36.10 -25.77 2.64
C GLU A 335 34.81 -25.27 3.28
N ARG A 336 34.40 -24.04 2.95
CA ARG A 336 33.18 -23.43 3.49
C ARG A 336 31.90 -24.11 2.97
N GLY A 337 31.85 -24.42 1.69
CA GLY A 337 30.69 -25.10 1.09
C GLY A 337 30.54 -26.50 1.63
N PHE A 338 31.65 -27.23 1.79
CA PHE A 338 31.66 -28.57 2.37
C PHE A 338 31.28 -28.58 3.86
N ALA A 339 31.74 -27.60 4.65
CA ALA A 339 31.32 -27.44 6.05
C ALA A 339 29.79 -27.22 6.16
N GLN A 340 29.20 -26.40 5.29
CA GLN A 340 27.75 -26.22 5.27
C GLN A 340 27.00 -27.47 4.79
N PHE A 341 27.54 -28.16 3.78
CA PHE A 341 26.94 -29.39 3.27
C PHE A 341 26.92 -30.50 4.33
N THR A 342 28.01 -30.66 5.08
CA THR A 342 28.12 -31.64 6.18
C THR A 342 27.20 -31.30 7.35
N ASP A 343 27.04 -30.01 7.70
CA ASP A 343 26.09 -29.56 8.72
C ASP A 343 24.64 -29.90 8.33
N GLU A 344 24.28 -29.76 7.04
CA GLU A 344 22.94 -30.04 6.55
C GLU A 344 22.64 -31.53 6.33
N ARG A 345 23.64 -32.33 5.92
CA ARG A 345 23.47 -33.74 5.52
C ARG A 345 23.95 -34.75 6.56
N GLY A 346 24.71 -34.31 7.54
CA GLY A 346 25.49 -35.16 8.44
C GLY A 346 26.84 -35.55 7.83
N GLN A 347 27.79 -35.83 8.71
CA GLN A 347 29.14 -36.25 8.32
C GLN A 347 29.14 -37.70 7.84
N ALA A 348 29.58 -37.92 6.61
CA ALA A 348 29.78 -39.24 6.01
C ALA A 348 31.04 -39.27 5.14
N ASP A 349 31.62 -40.46 4.95
CA ASP A 349 32.78 -40.66 4.08
C ASP A 349 32.39 -40.68 2.59
N VAL A 350 31.16 -41.11 2.30
CA VAL A 350 30.60 -41.23 0.95
C VAL A 350 29.19 -40.68 0.93
N TYR A 351 28.88 -39.88 -0.09
CA TYR A 351 27.55 -39.34 -0.36
C TYR A 351 27.03 -39.85 -1.70
N HIS A 352 25.73 -39.71 -1.92
CA HIS A 352 25.05 -40.13 -3.14
C HIS A 352 24.24 -38.99 -3.73
N LEU A 353 24.11 -38.99 -5.06
CA LEU A 353 23.26 -38.04 -5.77
C LEU A 353 21.78 -38.31 -5.47
N THR A 354 21.06 -37.26 -5.15
CA THR A 354 19.60 -37.33 -5.02
C THR A 354 18.92 -37.39 -6.38
N ALA A 355 17.66 -37.84 -6.42
CA ALA A 355 16.84 -37.84 -7.63
C ALA A 355 16.75 -36.45 -8.31
N VAL A 356 16.68 -35.38 -7.52
CA VAL A 356 16.62 -33.99 -8.02
C VAL A 356 17.94 -33.57 -8.67
N GLN A 357 19.07 -33.97 -8.09
CA GLN A 357 20.40 -33.69 -8.65
C GLN A 357 20.62 -34.51 -9.94
N ALA A 358 20.27 -35.79 -9.94
CA ALA A 358 20.35 -36.65 -11.12
C ALA A 358 19.51 -36.09 -12.28
N ASP A 359 18.28 -35.63 -12.03
CA ASP A 359 17.44 -34.97 -13.04
C ASP A 359 18.09 -33.69 -13.59
N ALA A 360 18.74 -32.90 -12.72
CA ALA A 360 19.43 -31.68 -13.15
C ALA A 360 20.66 -31.98 -14.02
N ILE A 361 21.43 -33.02 -13.67
CA ILE A 361 22.58 -33.48 -14.45
C ILE A 361 22.13 -33.96 -15.83
N LEU A 362 21.03 -34.71 -15.93
CA LEU A 362 20.49 -35.18 -17.22
C LEU A 362 20.00 -34.04 -18.12
N ARG A 363 19.63 -32.88 -17.54
CA ARG A 363 19.23 -31.67 -18.28
C ARG A 363 20.40 -30.74 -18.59
N MET A 364 21.61 -31.09 -18.14
CA MET A 364 22.80 -30.29 -18.38
C MET A 364 23.09 -30.22 -19.88
N THR A 365 23.44 -29.04 -20.35
CA THR A 365 23.78 -28.78 -21.75
C THR A 365 25.30 -28.82 -21.94
N LEU A 366 25.77 -29.20 -23.13
CA LEU A 366 27.21 -29.26 -23.42
C LEU A 366 27.93 -27.92 -23.22
N GLY A 367 27.23 -26.79 -23.40
CA GLY A 367 27.78 -25.46 -23.15
C GLY A 367 28.18 -25.22 -21.70
N GLN A 368 27.56 -25.90 -20.74
CA GLN A 368 27.89 -25.81 -19.31
C GLN A 368 29.19 -26.53 -18.94
N LEU A 369 29.78 -27.28 -19.88
CA LEU A 369 31.08 -27.94 -19.68
C LEU A 369 32.27 -27.00 -19.94
N VAL A 370 32.04 -25.81 -20.50
CA VAL A 370 33.09 -24.81 -20.74
C VAL A 370 33.60 -24.27 -19.41
N ASN A 371 34.92 -24.14 -19.24
CA ASN A 371 35.56 -23.71 -17.99
C ASN A 371 34.92 -22.45 -17.36
N LEU A 372 34.54 -21.47 -18.18
CA LEU A 372 33.92 -20.23 -17.70
C LEU A 372 32.51 -20.44 -17.09
N GLU A 373 31.77 -21.46 -17.55
CA GLU A 373 30.49 -21.84 -16.93
C GLU A 373 30.70 -22.69 -15.68
N GLN A 374 31.80 -23.43 -15.58
CA GLN A 374 32.19 -24.14 -14.36
C GLN A 374 32.57 -23.18 -13.23
N GLU A 375 33.30 -22.09 -13.54
CA GLU A 375 33.64 -21.06 -12.55
C GLU A 375 32.44 -20.23 -12.07
N LYS A 376 31.36 -20.15 -12.86
CA LYS A 376 30.12 -19.46 -12.49
C LYS A 376 29.25 -20.25 -11.51
N LEU A 377 29.36 -21.58 -11.51
CA LEU A 377 28.67 -22.48 -10.60
C LEU A 377 29.35 -22.45 -9.23
#